data_AF-A0A7V3BWG8-F1
#
_entry.id   AF-A0A7V3BWG8-F1
#
_cell.length_a   1.000
_cell.length_b   1.000
_cell.length_c   1.000
_cell.angle_alpha   90.00
_cell.angle_beta   90.00
_cell.angle_gamma   90.00
#
_symmetry.space_group_name_H-M   'P 1'
#
loop_
_entity.id
_entity.type
_entity.pdbx_description
1 polymer ?
#
loop_
_entity_poly.entity_id
_entity_poly.type
_entity_poly.pdbx_seq_one_letter_code
_entity_poly.pdbx_strand_id
1 'polypeptide(L)'
;MAQGGIHRRLPFSARPLVSIDETTDRIPAVRRAMGGSMLARSLRTGVVIAAGLLALIMTGLPALAAPRPRAAGNGGSLAREDRIPRVVARVLPTVVRINTITTRQDEAGLTTQSRGLGSGVTVDRRGYILTNNHVVEGAERITVSLSDGRSFVATLVGADADNDLAVVKIEGRDLTAAALGDSTRLTLGETVVALGTPLWIEGAPTVTVGVVSGLGRSMEEPGLPMLHDLIQTDAAINPGNSGGPLVNLAGQVGVSTPSSSRRRTASASPSRRTRSSPSPAT
;
A
#
# COMPACT_ATOMS: atom_id res chain seq x y z
N MET A 1 3.14 40.26 -58.46
CA MET A 1 2.51 40.00 -57.15
C MET A 1 2.92 38.59 -56.73
N ALA A 2 4.08 38.41 -56.09
CA ALA A 2 4.39 38.60 -54.67
C ALA A 2 3.71 37.58 -53.74
N GLN A 3 4.56 36.95 -52.91
CA GLN A 3 4.32 36.02 -51.78
C GLN A 3 4.23 34.53 -52.18
N GLY A 4 5.02 33.59 -51.67
CA GLY A 4 5.96 33.59 -50.54
C GLY A 4 5.71 32.33 -49.69
N GLY A 5 6.70 31.44 -49.53
CA GLY A 5 6.59 30.32 -48.57
C GLY A 5 7.28 29.02 -49.00
N ILE A 6 8.61 29.03 -49.07
CA ILE A 6 9.44 27.82 -49.19
C ILE A 6 9.69 27.31 -47.76
N HIS A 7 9.08 26.20 -47.35
CA HIS A 7 9.53 25.45 -46.18
C HIS A 7 10.37 24.25 -46.59
N ARG A 8 11.69 24.47 -46.60
CA ARG A 8 12.71 23.42 -46.50
C ARG A 8 12.45 22.59 -45.24
N ARG A 9 12.16 21.30 -45.38
CA ARG A 9 12.38 20.33 -44.30
C ARG A 9 13.84 19.90 -44.36
N LEU A 10 14.61 20.27 -43.34
CA LEU A 10 15.95 19.75 -43.10
C LEU A 10 15.86 18.29 -42.62
N PRO A 11 16.81 17.41 -42.99
CA PRO A 11 16.87 16.05 -42.48
C PRO A 11 17.45 16.09 -41.06
N PHE A 12 16.65 15.76 -40.05
CA PHE A 12 17.20 15.48 -38.72
C PHE A 12 17.82 14.08 -38.73
N SER A 13 19.11 14.08 -39.04
CA SER A 13 20.08 13.08 -38.56
C SER A 13 20.35 13.39 -37.10
N ALA A 14 19.98 12.48 -36.20
CA ALA A 14 20.54 12.42 -34.86
C ALA A 14 21.03 10.98 -34.64
N ARG A 15 22.35 10.83 -34.73
CA ARG A 15 23.07 9.60 -34.41
C ARG A 15 22.94 9.27 -32.93
N PRO A 16 22.95 7.98 -32.55
CA PRO A 16 23.03 7.56 -31.16
C PRO A 16 24.41 7.89 -30.59
N LEU A 17 24.45 8.44 -29.37
CA LEU A 17 25.67 8.49 -28.57
C LEU A 17 25.91 7.12 -27.93
N VAL A 18 27.17 6.69 -28.04
CA VAL A 18 27.69 5.37 -27.66
C VAL A 18 28.19 5.36 -26.21
N SER A 19 27.93 4.22 -25.56
CA SER A 19 28.58 3.53 -24.43
C SER A 19 29.12 4.28 -23.22
N ILE A 20 28.69 3.79 -22.05
CA ILE A 20 29.63 3.35 -21.01
C ILE A 20 29.40 1.86 -20.77
N ASP A 21 30.47 1.13 -20.99
CA ASP A 21 30.73 -0.25 -20.59
C ASP A 21 30.86 -0.29 -19.05
N GLU A 22 30.18 -1.24 -18.40
CA GLU A 22 30.57 -1.68 -17.07
C GLU A 22 30.47 -3.21 -17.03
N THR A 23 31.48 -3.83 -17.64
CA THR A 23 32.33 -4.84 -17.02
C THR A 23 31.70 -5.58 -15.84
N THR A 24 31.31 -6.83 -16.11
CA THR A 24 31.12 -7.85 -15.09
C THR A 24 32.43 -8.05 -14.33
N ASP A 25 32.56 -7.48 -13.14
CA ASP A 25 33.57 -7.85 -12.16
C ASP A 25 32.87 -8.44 -10.92
N ARG A 26 32.79 -9.78 -10.89
CA ARG A 26 33.57 -10.64 -10.00
C ARG A 26 33.27 -10.45 -8.51
N ILE A 27 32.33 -11.25 -8.02
CA ILE A 27 32.32 -11.69 -6.62
C ILE A 27 33.64 -12.43 -6.35
N PRO A 28 34.49 -12.02 -5.40
CA PRO A 28 35.62 -12.84 -5.01
C PRO A 28 35.11 -14.07 -4.25
N ALA A 29 35.29 -15.23 -4.86
CA ALA A 29 35.27 -16.51 -4.17
C ALA A 29 36.41 -16.51 -3.13
N VAL A 30 36.07 -16.45 -1.85
CA VAL A 30 37.02 -16.74 -0.77
C VAL A 30 37.23 -18.24 -0.73
N ARG A 31 38.30 -18.70 -1.39
CA ARG A 31 38.88 -20.02 -1.16
C ARG A 31 40.35 -19.82 -0.83
N ARG A 32 40.72 -19.96 0.44
CA ARG A 32 42.10 -20.28 0.84
C ARG A 32 42.13 -21.74 1.29
N ALA A 33 42.80 -22.55 0.48
CA ALA A 33 43.31 -23.85 0.85
C ALA A 33 44.68 -23.65 1.51
N MET A 34 44.93 -24.34 2.62
CA MET A 34 46.24 -24.93 2.90
C MET A 34 45.99 -26.30 3.52
N GLY A 35 46.38 -27.33 2.79
CA GLY A 35 46.52 -28.67 3.32
C GLY A 35 47.83 -28.84 4.08
N GLY A 36 47.97 -30.01 4.71
CA GLY A 36 49.26 -30.50 5.20
C GLY A 36 49.22 -31.01 6.62
N SER A 37 48.93 -32.31 6.75
CA SER A 37 49.55 -33.26 7.69
C SER A 37 50.09 -32.72 9.02
N MET A 38 49.54 -33.22 10.14
CA MET A 38 50.35 -33.91 11.15
C MET A 38 49.45 -34.85 11.95
N LEU A 39 49.54 -36.13 11.59
CA LEU A 39 49.20 -37.24 12.46
C LEU A 39 50.38 -37.45 13.43
N ALA A 40 50.04 -37.77 14.68
CA ALA A 40 50.84 -38.47 15.68
C ALA A 40 51.47 -37.66 16.84
N ARG A 41 51.30 -38.27 18.03
CA ARG A 41 51.91 -38.03 19.36
C ARG A 41 51.18 -36.96 20.19
N SER A 42 50.65 -37.22 21.37
CA SER A 42 50.82 -38.36 22.28
C SER A 42 49.77 -38.30 23.40
N LEU A 43 49.20 -39.46 23.70
CA LEU A 43 48.48 -39.78 24.94
C LEU A 43 49.41 -39.55 26.15
N ARG A 44 48.82 -39.14 27.29
CA ARG A 44 49.35 -39.11 28.69
C ARG A 44 49.63 -37.72 29.26
N THR A 45 48.57 -37.08 29.77
CA THR A 45 48.53 -36.59 31.17
C THR A 45 47.06 -36.38 31.57
N GLY A 46 46.34 -37.50 31.67
CA GLY A 46 45.19 -37.56 32.57
C GLY A 46 45.72 -37.66 34.01
N VAL A 47 44.91 -37.16 34.94
CA VAL A 47 45.13 -37.08 36.40
C VAL A 47 45.79 -35.75 36.83
N VAL A 48 45.09 -35.04 37.72
CA VAL A 48 45.40 -33.79 38.43
C VAL A 48 44.87 -32.46 37.84
N ILE A 49 43.61 -32.40 37.37
CA ILE A 49 42.77 -31.18 37.53
C ILE A 49 41.30 -31.58 37.77
N ALA A 50 41.05 -32.49 38.71
CA ALA A 50 39.69 -32.89 39.11
C ALA A 50 39.40 -32.67 40.61
N ALA A 51 40.27 -31.95 41.33
CA ALA A 51 40.11 -31.65 42.75
C ALA A 51 40.13 -30.15 43.09
N GLY A 52 40.28 -29.26 42.11
CA GLY A 52 40.34 -27.81 42.33
C GLY A 52 39.05 -27.03 42.08
N LEU A 53 38.05 -27.63 41.40
CA LEU A 53 36.86 -26.90 40.95
C LEU A 53 35.60 -27.11 41.80
N LEU A 54 35.72 -27.77 42.96
CA LEU A 54 34.58 -28.05 43.86
C LEU A 54 34.59 -27.17 45.13
N ALA A 55 35.62 -26.34 45.35
CA ALA A 55 35.74 -25.49 46.53
C ALA A 55 35.30 -24.02 46.33
N LEU A 56 34.67 -23.68 45.19
CA LEU A 56 34.15 -22.33 44.90
C LEU A 56 32.61 -22.30 44.76
N ILE A 57 31.91 -23.25 45.39
CA ILE A 57 30.43 -23.27 45.39
C ILE A 57 29.86 -22.99 46.80
N MET A 58 30.70 -22.80 47.82
CA MET A 58 30.25 -22.66 49.23
C MET A 58 30.57 -21.32 49.92
N THR A 59 31.02 -20.30 49.18
CA THR A 59 31.04 -18.92 49.70
C THR A 59 29.91 -18.15 49.03
N GLY A 60 28.74 -18.12 49.68
CA GLY A 60 27.57 -17.40 49.20
C GLY A 60 27.90 -15.93 48.94
N LEU A 61 27.92 -15.53 47.67
CA LEU A 61 27.83 -14.13 47.31
C LEU A 61 26.42 -13.65 47.65
N PRO A 62 26.25 -12.49 48.32
CA PRO A 62 24.94 -11.91 48.46
C PRO A 62 24.46 -11.58 47.03
N ALA A 63 23.32 -12.16 46.65
CA ALA A 63 22.69 -11.82 45.39
C ALA A 63 22.43 -10.31 45.39
N LEU A 64 23.18 -9.57 44.57
CA LEU A 64 22.85 -8.18 44.27
C LEU A 64 21.43 -8.23 43.68
N ALA A 65 20.45 -7.80 44.46
CA ALA A 65 19.07 -7.75 44.03
C ALA A 65 19.02 -6.88 42.78
N ALA A 66 18.84 -7.51 41.62
CA ALA A 66 18.57 -6.81 40.38
C ALA A 66 17.38 -5.87 40.65
N PRO A 67 17.43 -4.60 40.23
CA PRO A 67 16.33 -3.68 40.46
C PRO A 67 15.08 -4.30 39.86
N ARG A 68 14.10 -4.62 40.72
CA ARG A 68 12.79 -5.10 40.27
C ARG A 68 12.27 -4.03 39.29
N PRO A 69 11.82 -4.40 38.09
CA PRO A 69 11.18 -3.44 37.20
C PRO A 69 10.02 -2.83 37.98
N ARG A 70 10.14 -1.54 38.28
CA ARG A 70 9.07 -0.75 38.85
C ARG A 70 7.93 -0.88 37.86
N ALA A 71 6.80 -1.45 38.28
CA ALA A 71 5.60 -1.53 37.46
C ALA A 71 5.25 -0.11 37.01
N ALA A 72 5.67 0.23 35.79
CA ALA A 72 5.24 1.44 35.11
C ALA A 72 3.73 1.28 34.92
N GLY A 73 2.96 2.27 35.34
CA GLY A 73 1.51 2.23 35.25
C GLY A 73 1.04 1.82 33.85
N ASN A 74 0.34 0.69 33.79
CA ASN A 74 -0.25 0.10 32.58
C ASN A 74 -1.42 0.93 31.99
N GLY A 75 -1.43 2.25 32.16
CA GLY A 75 -2.48 3.12 31.61
C GLY A 75 -2.19 3.66 30.20
N GLY A 76 -0.90 3.84 29.86
CA GLY A 76 -0.50 4.55 28.63
C GLY A 76 -0.14 3.65 27.44
N SER A 77 0.48 2.49 27.70
CA SER A 77 0.91 1.55 26.64
C SER A 77 -0.26 0.77 26.05
N LEU A 78 -1.11 0.21 26.92
CA LEU A 78 -2.32 -0.52 26.54
C LEU A 78 -3.34 0.37 25.79
N ALA A 79 -3.35 1.68 26.06
CA ALA A 79 -4.23 2.64 25.39
C ALA A 79 -3.79 3.03 23.96
N ARG A 80 -2.54 2.74 23.58
CA ARG A 80 -2.00 3.00 22.23
C ARG A 80 -2.08 1.75 21.35
N GLU A 81 -1.87 0.57 21.94
CA GLU A 81 -1.97 -0.74 21.27
C GLU A 81 -3.41 -1.05 20.80
N ASP A 82 -4.42 -0.55 21.52
CA ASP A 82 -5.84 -0.79 21.22
C ASP A 82 -6.45 0.12 20.13
N ARG A 83 -5.74 1.13 19.63
CA ARG A 83 -6.36 2.15 18.74
C ARG A 83 -6.56 1.65 17.32
N ILE A 84 -5.57 0.96 16.75
CA ILE A 84 -5.63 0.49 15.37
C ILE A 84 -6.73 -0.57 15.20
N PRO A 85 -6.83 -1.63 16.04
CA PRO A 85 -7.91 -2.60 15.93
C PRO A 85 -9.31 -1.97 16.04
N ARG A 86 -9.48 -0.95 16.89
CA ARG A 86 -10.76 -0.23 17.03
C ARG A 86 -11.12 0.58 15.79
N VAL A 87 -10.14 1.24 15.18
CA VAL A 87 -10.33 1.98 13.92
C VAL A 87 -10.68 1.01 12.79
N VAL A 88 -9.94 -0.09 12.67
CA VAL A 88 -10.21 -1.15 11.70
C VAL A 88 -11.64 -1.69 11.87
N ALA A 89 -12.04 -2.09 13.08
CA ALA A 89 -13.38 -2.62 13.34
C ALA A 89 -14.50 -1.62 13.00
N ARG A 90 -14.24 -0.32 13.17
CA ARG A 90 -15.19 0.75 12.82
C ARG A 90 -15.32 0.96 11.32
N VAL A 91 -14.20 0.92 10.59
CA VAL A 91 -14.17 1.26 9.15
C VAL A 91 -14.45 0.05 8.27
N LEU A 92 -14.11 -1.16 8.72
CA LEU A 92 -14.24 -2.37 7.92
C LEU A 92 -15.63 -2.58 7.28
N PRO A 93 -16.77 -2.30 7.96
CA PRO A 93 -18.09 -2.43 7.35
C PRO A 93 -18.37 -1.49 6.16
N THR A 94 -17.52 -0.48 5.94
CA THR A 94 -17.64 0.48 4.84
C THR A 94 -16.81 0.07 3.62
N VAL A 95 -15.85 -0.85 3.80
CA VAL A 95 -14.94 -1.31 2.76
C VAL A 95 -15.65 -2.37 1.91
N VAL A 96 -15.51 -2.24 0.59
CA VAL A 96 -16.16 -3.15 -0.37
C VAL A 96 -15.13 -3.70 -1.34
N ARG A 97 -15.40 -4.91 -1.83
CA ARG A 97 -14.68 -5.51 -2.97
C ARG A 97 -15.35 -5.08 -4.26
N ILE A 98 -14.56 -4.71 -5.26
CA ILE A 98 -15.05 -4.39 -6.60
C ILE A 98 -14.47 -5.40 -7.57
N ASN A 99 -15.35 -6.05 -8.33
CA ASN A 99 -15.00 -6.94 -9.43
C ASN A 99 -15.53 -6.34 -10.72
N THR A 100 -14.70 -6.31 -11.76
CA THR A 100 -15.08 -5.79 -13.07
C THR A 100 -14.87 -6.84 -14.15
N ILE A 101 -15.73 -6.81 -15.16
CA ILE A 101 -15.56 -7.58 -16.39
C ILE A 101 -15.42 -6.59 -17.52
N THR A 102 -14.32 -6.68 -18.25
CA THR A 102 -14.02 -5.88 -19.43
C THR A 102 -13.80 -6.82 -20.60
N THR A 103 -14.45 -6.53 -21.72
CA THR A 103 -14.24 -7.29 -22.96
C THR A 103 -13.30 -6.48 -23.85
N ARG A 104 -12.21 -7.11 -24.31
CA ARG A 104 -11.30 -6.53 -25.30
C ARG A 104 -11.30 -7.39 -26.55
N GLN A 105 -11.43 -6.74 -27.69
CA GLN A 105 -11.21 -7.37 -28.98
C GLN A 105 -9.76 -7.11 -29.39
N ASP A 106 -9.01 -8.18 -29.70
CA ASP A 106 -7.65 -8.04 -30.21
C ASP A 106 -7.64 -7.70 -31.71
N GLU A 107 -6.46 -7.44 -32.26
CA GLU A 107 -6.27 -7.08 -33.68
C GLU A 107 -6.71 -8.20 -34.64
N ALA A 108 -6.80 -9.45 -34.18
CA ALA A 108 -7.30 -10.59 -34.93
C ALA A 108 -8.83 -10.74 -34.86
N GLY A 109 -9.51 -9.83 -34.16
CA GLY A 109 -10.96 -9.86 -33.96
C GLY A 109 -11.41 -10.82 -32.86
N LEU A 110 -10.50 -11.44 -32.12
CA LEU A 110 -10.80 -12.37 -31.04
C LEU A 110 -11.24 -11.59 -29.80
N THR A 111 -12.37 -11.99 -29.23
CA THR A 111 -12.93 -11.35 -28.05
C THR A 111 -12.42 -12.05 -26.80
N THR A 112 -11.69 -11.31 -25.96
CA THR A 112 -11.19 -11.81 -24.66
C THR A 112 -11.84 -11.06 -23.51
N GLN A 113 -12.33 -11.80 -22.52
CA GLN A 113 -12.83 -11.22 -21.28
C GLN A 113 -11.70 -11.16 -20.26
N SER A 114 -11.46 -9.96 -19.74
CA SER A 114 -10.57 -9.70 -18.63
C SER A 114 -11.38 -9.41 -17.37
N ARG A 115 -10.89 -9.89 -16.23
CA ARG A 115 -11.48 -9.61 -14.92
C ARG A 115 -10.58 -8.64 -14.17
N GLY A 116 -11.12 -7.49 -13.77
CA GLY A 116 -10.46 -6.54 -12.88
C GLY A 116 -10.90 -6.77 -11.43
N LEU A 117 -10.01 -6.43 -10.50
CA LEU A 117 -10.30 -6.47 -9.07
C LEU A 117 -9.73 -5.24 -8.38
N GLY A 118 -10.51 -4.68 -7.45
CA GLY A 118 -10.11 -3.58 -6.60
C GLY A 118 -10.92 -3.55 -5.31
N SER A 119 -10.68 -2.51 -4.53
CA SER A 119 -11.46 -2.16 -3.36
C SER A 119 -12.22 -0.86 -3.59
N GLY A 120 -13.20 -0.59 -2.74
CA GLY A 120 -13.89 0.68 -2.66
C GLY A 120 -14.27 1.00 -1.23
N VAL A 121 -14.82 2.19 -1.02
CA VAL A 121 -15.40 2.59 0.25
C VAL A 121 -16.79 3.20 0.05
N THR A 122 -17.77 2.74 0.82
CA THR A 122 -19.12 3.31 0.83
C THR A 122 -19.07 4.67 1.53
N VAL A 123 -19.39 5.75 0.82
CA VAL A 123 -19.32 7.13 1.33
C VAL A 123 -20.70 7.72 1.68
N ASP A 124 -21.77 7.06 1.26
CA ASP A 124 -23.15 7.49 1.52
C ASP A 124 -24.06 6.27 1.70
N ARG A 125 -24.98 6.33 2.67
CA ARG A 125 -25.91 5.22 2.99
C ARG A 125 -26.90 4.90 1.86
N ARG A 126 -27.05 5.79 0.88
CA ARG A 126 -27.80 5.53 -0.36
C ARG A 126 -27.07 4.56 -1.29
N GLY A 127 -25.80 4.22 -1.02
CA GLY A 127 -25.03 3.23 -1.78
C GLY A 127 -24.03 3.82 -2.77
N TYR A 128 -23.58 5.06 -2.55
CA TYR A 128 -22.48 5.64 -3.31
C TYR A 128 -21.16 5.13 -2.77
N ILE A 129 -20.33 4.61 -3.66
CA ILE A 129 -19.04 3.99 -3.36
C ILE A 129 -17.97 4.73 -4.15
N LEU A 130 -16.93 5.13 -3.44
CA LEU A 130 -15.74 5.73 -4.02
C LEU A 130 -14.68 4.65 -4.25
N THR A 131 -14.02 4.70 -5.40
CA THR A 131 -12.96 3.79 -5.82
C THR A 131 -12.00 4.52 -6.77
N ASN A 132 -11.00 3.82 -7.31
CA ASN A 132 -10.16 4.34 -8.38
C ASN A 132 -10.81 4.21 -9.76
N ASN A 133 -10.49 5.15 -10.65
CA ASN A 133 -10.94 5.11 -12.04
C ASN A 133 -10.40 3.87 -12.76
N HIS A 134 -9.11 3.56 -12.62
CA HIS A 134 -8.50 2.43 -13.32
C HIS A 134 -9.08 1.06 -12.93
N VAL A 135 -9.78 0.96 -11.78
CA VAL A 135 -10.47 -0.27 -11.36
C VAL A 135 -11.73 -0.50 -12.20
N VAL A 136 -12.41 0.56 -12.63
CA VAL A 136 -13.72 0.53 -13.28
C VAL A 136 -13.72 0.98 -14.74
N GLU A 137 -12.61 1.53 -15.22
CA GLU A 137 -12.46 2.00 -16.60
C GLU A 137 -12.70 0.88 -17.62
N GLY A 138 -13.59 1.16 -18.58
CA GLY A 138 -13.96 0.20 -19.63
C GLY A 138 -14.69 -1.06 -19.11
N ALA A 139 -15.14 -1.08 -17.86
CA ALA A 139 -15.89 -2.21 -17.32
C ALA A 139 -17.31 -2.27 -17.94
N GLU A 140 -17.65 -3.43 -18.52
CA GLU A 140 -19.01 -3.72 -18.99
C GLU A 140 -19.94 -4.11 -17.84
N ARG A 141 -19.36 -4.71 -16.79
CA ARG A 141 -20.07 -5.09 -15.58
C ARG A 141 -19.21 -4.79 -14.37
N ILE A 142 -19.81 -4.12 -13.39
CA ILE A 142 -19.22 -3.83 -12.09
C ILE A 142 -20.06 -4.57 -11.04
N THR A 143 -19.41 -5.41 -10.24
CA THR A 143 -20.03 -6.12 -9.11
C THR A 143 -19.32 -5.69 -7.83
N VAL A 144 -20.10 -5.23 -6.86
CA VAL A 144 -19.63 -4.84 -5.54
C VAL A 144 -20.03 -5.91 -4.54
N SER A 145 -19.07 -6.42 -3.76
CA SER A 145 -19.34 -7.28 -2.60
C SER A 145 -19.05 -6.52 -1.30
N LEU A 146 -20.02 -6.49 -0.39
CA LEU A 146 -19.90 -5.90 0.94
C LEU A 146 -19.17 -6.86 1.89
N SER A 147 -18.69 -6.34 3.01
CA SER A 147 -18.03 -7.14 4.07
C SER A 147 -18.96 -8.15 4.74
N ASP A 148 -20.28 -7.97 4.64
CA ASP A 148 -21.30 -8.88 5.17
C ASP A 148 -21.64 -10.04 4.19
N GLY A 149 -20.96 -10.11 3.05
CA GLY A 149 -21.14 -11.14 2.03
C GLY A 149 -22.20 -10.81 0.97
N ARG A 150 -23.01 -9.76 1.15
CA ARG A 150 -23.97 -9.34 0.11
C ARG A 150 -23.24 -8.82 -1.12
N SER A 151 -23.78 -9.10 -2.30
CA SER A 151 -23.23 -8.64 -3.57
C SER A 151 -24.28 -7.96 -4.45
N PHE A 152 -23.87 -6.92 -5.15
CA PHE A 152 -24.73 -6.05 -5.94
C PHE A 152 -24.09 -5.74 -7.30
N VAL A 153 -24.91 -5.68 -8.34
CA VAL A 153 -24.49 -5.03 -9.59
C VAL A 153 -24.47 -3.53 -9.34
N ALA A 154 -23.38 -2.87 -9.73
CA ALA A 154 -23.20 -1.44 -9.57
C ALA A 154 -23.25 -0.71 -10.91
N THR A 155 -23.74 0.53 -10.88
CA THR A 155 -23.70 1.44 -12.03
C THR A 155 -22.62 2.48 -11.81
N LEU A 156 -21.84 2.79 -12.85
CA LEU A 156 -20.93 3.93 -12.81
C LEU A 156 -21.74 5.24 -12.77
N VAL A 157 -21.48 6.07 -11.76
CA VAL A 157 -22.11 7.40 -11.62
C VAL A 157 -21.26 8.47 -12.30
N GLY A 158 -19.94 8.37 -12.16
CA GLY A 158 -18.99 9.28 -12.76
C GLY A 158 -17.55 8.87 -12.46
N ALA A 159 -16.63 9.34 -13.29
CA ALA A 159 -15.21 9.09 -13.15
C ALA A 159 -14.41 10.36 -13.46
N ASP A 160 -13.25 10.45 -12.83
CA ASP A 160 -12.25 11.50 -12.98
C ASP A 160 -10.91 10.81 -13.22
N ALA A 161 -10.51 10.73 -14.48
CA ALA A 161 -9.28 10.05 -14.88
C ALA A 161 -8.04 10.78 -14.34
N ASP A 162 -8.05 12.12 -14.33
CA ASP A 162 -6.91 12.96 -13.95
C ASP A 162 -6.52 12.77 -12.47
N ASN A 163 -7.47 12.38 -11.63
CA ASN A 163 -7.27 12.10 -10.21
C ASN A 163 -7.33 10.61 -9.85
N ASP A 164 -7.51 9.74 -10.87
CA ASP A 164 -7.75 8.31 -10.72
C ASP A 164 -8.86 7.99 -9.70
N LEU A 165 -10.01 8.68 -9.81
CA LEU A 165 -11.17 8.51 -8.93
C LEU A 165 -12.42 8.14 -9.72
N ALA A 166 -13.27 7.30 -9.14
CA ALA A 166 -14.59 7.01 -9.68
C ALA A 166 -15.62 6.78 -8.57
N VAL A 167 -16.87 7.09 -8.90
CA VAL A 167 -18.02 6.83 -8.05
C VAL A 167 -18.93 5.82 -8.73
N VAL A 168 -19.24 4.73 -8.02
CA VAL A 168 -20.23 3.73 -8.45
C VAL A 168 -21.40 3.70 -7.46
N LYS A 169 -22.56 3.23 -7.91
CA LYS A 169 -23.79 3.16 -7.11
C LYS A 169 -24.33 1.74 -7.07
N ILE A 170 -24.70 1.28 -5.88
CA ILE A 170 -25.43 0.03 -5.66
C ILE A 170 -26.83 0.31 -5.07
N GLU A 171 -27.78 -0.57 -5.35
CA GLU A 171 -29.10 -0.56 -4.72
C GLU A 171 -29.16 -1.56 -3.56
N GLY A 172 -28.90 -1.08 -2.35
CA GLY A 172 -28.90 -1.88 -1.12
C GLY A 172 -29.53 -1.14 0.05
N ARG A 173 -29.97 -1.89 1.06
CA ARG A 173 -30.48 -1.36 2.34
C ARG A 173 -29.47 -1.59 3.45
N ASP A 174 -29.58 -0.82 4.53
CA ASP A 174 -28.74 -0.98 5.73
C ASP A 174 -27.23 -0.91 5.42
N LEU A 175 -26.86 0.06 4.58
CA LEU A 175 -25.46 0.29 4.19
C LEU A 175 -24.74 1.14 5.24
N THR A 176 -23.50 0.75 5.57
CA THR A 176 -22.62 1.53 6.45
C THR A 176 -21.78 2.47 5.59
N ALA A 177 -21.77 3.76 5.94
CA ALA A 177 -21.00 4.78 5.23
C ALA A 177 -19.81 5.26 6.08
N ALA A 178 -18.67 5.45 5.44
CA ALA A 178 -17.47 6.01 6.03
C ALA A 178 -17.61 7.51 6.28
N ALA A 179 -16.92 7.99 7.32
CA ALA A 179 -16.70 9.41 7.51
C ALA A 179 -15.51 9.86 6.64
N LEU A 180 -15.74 10.80 5.72
CA LEU A 180 -14.65 11.38 4.93
C LEU A 180 -13.80 12.32 5.79
N GLY A 181 -12.48 12.26 5.58
CA GLY A 181 -11.52 13.15 6.23
C GLY A 181 -11.34 14.48 5.50
N ASP A 182 -10.65 15.40 6.16
CA ASP A 182 -10.14 16.64 5.56
C ASP A 182 -8.62 16.50 5.39
N SER A 183 -8.19 16.25 4.15
CA SER A 183 -6.78 16.03 3.82
C SER A 183 -5.91 17.28 4.03
N THR A 184 -6.49 18.49 4.10
CA THR A 184 -5.74 19.73 4.32
C THR A 184 -5.17 19.84 5.73
N ARG A 185 -5.61 18.96 6.63
CA ARG A 185 -5.19 18.91 8.03
C ARG A 185 -4.17 17.81 8.32
N LEU A 186 -3.79 17.03 7.31
CA LEU A 186 -2.81 15.95 7.47
C LEU A 186 -1.43 16.52 7.79
N THR A 187 -0.71 15.81 8.66
CA THR A 187 0.67 16.16 9.02
C THR A 187 1.61 15.01 8.68
N LEU A 188 2.85 15.33 8.27
CA LEU A 188 3.89 14.32 8.07
C LEU A 188 4.12 13.52 9.36
N GLY A 189 4.29 12.21 9.23
CA GLY A 189 4.46 11.28 10.34
C GLY A 189 3.15 10.82 11.00
N GLU A 190 1.99 11.35 10.59
CA GLU A 190 0.70 10.89 11.09
C GLU A 190 0.46 9.42 10.72
N THR A 191 0.05 8.60 11.69
CA THR A 191 -0.26 7.19 11.45
C THR A 191 -1.50 7.04 10.57
N VAL A 192 -1.37 6.25 9.52
CA VAL A 192 -2.45 5.89 8.61
C VAL A 192 -2.57 4.39 8.48
N VAL A 193 -3.79 3.93 8.24
CA VAL A 193 -4.16 2.52 8.07
C VAL A 193 -4.81 2.39 6.71
N ALA A 194 -4.23 1.58 5.82
CA ALA A 194 -4.87 1.24 4.57
C ALA A 194 -5.65 -0.07 4.73
N LEU A 195 -6.91 -0.08 4.27
CA LEU A 195 -7.73 -1.29 4.23
C LEU A 195 -8.12 -1.63 2.80
N GLY A 196 -8.29 -2.92 2.54
CA GLY A 196 -8.85 -3.40 1.28
C GLY A 196 -9.24 -4.86 1.34
N THR A 197 -9.74 -5.40 0.24
CA THR A 197 -10.14 -6.80 0.09
C THR A 197 -9.21 -7.49 -0.92
N PRO A 198 -8.23 -8.29 -0.48
CA PRO A 198 -7.27 -8.95 -1.36
C PRO A 198 -7.93 -10.01 -2.26
N LEU A 199 -7.19 -10.35 -3.33
CA LEU A 199 -7.56 -11.23 -4.44
C LEU A 199 -7.92 -12.69 -4.06
N TRP A 200 -7.49 -13.21 -2.90
CA TRP A 200 -7.35 -14.67 -2.69
C TRP A 200 -8.23 -15.29 -1.60
N ILE A 201 -8.89 -14.48 -0.75
CA ILE A 201 -9.70 -14.99 0.36
C ILE A 201 -10.98 -14.16 0.44
N GLU A 202 -12.12 -14.79 0.15
CA GLU A 202 -13.42 -14.15 0.34
C GLU A 202 -13.59 -13.75 1.81
N GLY A 203 -13.85 -12.46 2.06
CA GLY A 203 -14.18 -11.94 3.38
C GLY A 203 -13.00 -11.59 4.31
N ALA A 204 -11.74 -11.86 3.95
CA ALA A 204 -10.60 -11.48 4.79
C ALA A 204 -9.99 -10.13 4.33
N PRO A 205 -10.24 -9.01 5.04
CA PRO A 205 -9.62 -7.73 4.68
C PRO A 205 -8.11 -7.75 4.87
N THR A 206 -7.38 -7.08 3.99
CA THR A 206 -5.98 -6.71 4.21
C THR A 206 -5.94 -5.40 4.96
N VAL A 207 -5.14 -5.37 6.02
CA VAL A 207 -4.85 -4.15 6.78
C VAL A 207 -3.35 -3.92 6.75
N THR A 208 -2.92 -2.74 6.32
CA THR A 208 -1.53 -2.30 6.40
C THR A 208 -1.46 -0.97 7.14
N VAL A 209 -0.40 -0.79 7.93
CA VAL A 209 -0.20 0.40 8.75
C VAL A 209 1.09 1.07 8.31
N GLY A 210 1.05 2.38 8.26
CA GLY A 210 2.21 3.22 7.95
C GLY A 210 2.00 4.63 8.48
N VAL A 211 2.74 5.56 7.90
CA VAL A 211 2.65 6.99 8.19
C VAL A 211 2.48 7.79 6.92
N VAL A 212 2.02 9.02 7.05
CA VAL A 212 2.11 10.03 5.99
C VAL A 212 3.59 10.39 5.81
N SER A 213 4.18 10.00 4.69
CA SER A 213 5.59 10.23 4.34
C SER A 213 5.78 11.42 3.38
N GLY A 214 4.70 11.95 2.81
CA GLY A 214 4.73 13.10 1.91
C GLY A 214 3.33 13.65 1.65
N LEU A 215 3.24 14.94 1.33
CA LEU A 215 2.02 15.63 0.94
C LEU A 215 2.29 16.43 -0.35
N GLY A 216 1.26 16.67 -1.16
CA GLY A 216 1.37 17.47 -2.38
C GLY A 216 2.30 16.84 -3.42
N ARG A 217 2.37 15.50 -3.48
CA ARG A 217 3.25 14.81 -4.42
C ARG A 217 2.58 14.72 -5.79
N SER A 218 3.40 14.79 -6.83
CA SER A 218 3.00 14.37 -8.16
C SER A 218 3.67 13.04 -8.48
N MET A 219 2.96 12.15 -9.18
CA MET A 219 3.51 10.86 -9.59
C MET A 219 3.12 10.56 -11.03
N GLU A 220 4.07 9.98 -11.76
CA GLU A 220 3.84 9.38 -13.06
C GLU A 220 3.82 7.86 -12.87
N GLU A 221 2.71 7.24 -13.25
CA GLU A 221 2.46 5.82 -13.09
C GLU A 221 2.08 5.22 -14.44
N PRO A 222 2.75 4.16 -14.91
CA PRO A 222 2.43 3.57 -16.20
C PRO A 222 0.95 3.19 -16.30
N GLY A 223 0.26 3.74 -17.31
CA GLY A 223 -1.17 3.49 -17.53
C GLY A 223 -2.13 4.43 -16.78
N LEU A 224 -1.61 5.40 -16.02
CA LEU A 224 -2.38 6.50 -15.44
C LEU A 224 -1.90 7.85 -15.98
N PRO A 225 -2.73 8.90 -15.96
CA PRO A 225 -2.25 10.26 -16.17
C PRO A 225 -1.29 10.68 -15.05
N MET A 226 -0.57 11.79 -15.26
CA MET A 226 0.20 12.43 -14.20
C MET A 226 -0.76 12.83 -13.07
N LEU A 227 -0.62 12.18 -11.92
CA LEU A 227 -1.45 12.48 -10.76
C LEU A 227 -0.79 13.57 -9.93
N HIS A 228 -1.59 14.49 -9.40
CA HIS A 228 -1.15 15.63 -8.60
C HIS A 228 -1.76 15.59 -7.19
N ASP A 229 -1.22 16.42 -6.28
CA ASP A 229 -1.71 16.61 -4.91
C ASP A 229 -1.88 15.34 -4.07
N LEU A 230 -1.05 14.33 -4.34
CA LEU A 230 -1.11 13.03 -3.68
C LEU A 230 -0.51 13.06 -2.27
N ILE A 231 -1.10 12.23 -1.40
CA ILE A 231 -0.56 11.87 -0.09
C ILE A 231 0.31 10.64 -0.26
N GLN A 232 1.58 10.70 0.14
CA GLN A 232 2.49 9.56 0.12
C GLN A 232 2.48 8.84 1.46
N THR A 233 2.48 7.51 1.46
CA THR A 233 2.59 6.66 2.66
C THR A 233 3.56 5.50 2.44
N ASP A 234 4.13 5.01 3.54
CA ASP A 234 4.91 3.76 3.59
C ASP A 234 4.05 2.53 3.99
N ALA A 235 2.75 2.74 4.24
CA ALA A 235 1.78 1.66 4.34
C ALA A 235 1.78 0.88 3.02
N ALA A 236 1.91 -0.44 3.09
CA ALA A 236 1.95 -1.24 1.87
C ALA A 236 0.60 -1.21 1.14
N ILE A 237 0.62 -0.76 -0.11
CA ILE A 237 -0.51 -0.83 -1.05
C ILE A 237 -0.14 -1.83 -2.14
N ASN A 238 -0.96 -2.87 -2.27
CA ASN A 238 -0.77 -4.00 -3.18
C ASN A 238 -2.06 -4.19 -4.01
N PRO A 239 -2.02 -4.93 -5.13
CA PRO A 239 -3.24 -5.32 -5.83
C PRO A 239 -4.27 -5.92 -4.85
N GLY A 240 -5.43 -5.28 -4.74
CA GLY A 240 -6.50 -5.64 -3.82
C GLY A 240 -6.83 -4.61 -2.74
N ASN A 241 -5.94 -3.66 -2.39
CA ASN A 241 -6.32 -2.48 -1.58
C ASN A 241 -6.32 -1.15 -2.36
N SER A 242 -5.93 -1.16 -3.64
CA SER A 242 -6.23 -0.10 -4.61
C SER A 242 -7.72 0.24 -4.61
N GLY A 243 -8.06 1.51 -4.46
CA GLY A 243 -9.43 2.03 -4.37
C GLY A 243 -10.04 1.91 -2.97
N GLY A 244 -9.38 1.18 -2.06
CA GLY A 244 -9.77 1.08 -0.65
C GLY A 244 -9.44 2.33 0.17
N PRO A 245 -9.88 2.40 1.42
CA PRO A 245 -9.67 3.59 2.24
C PRO A 245 -8.25 3.65 2.84
N LEU A 246 -7.65 4.85 2.80
CA LEU A 246 -6.56 5.26 3.67
C LEU A 246 -7.13 6.04 4.85
N VAL A 247 -6.87 5.57 6.07
CA VAL A 247 -7.63 5.98 7.27
C VAL A 247 -6.71 6.56 8.33
N ASN A 248 -7.07 7.70 8.91
CA ASN A 248 -6.39 8.23 10.10
C ASN A 248 -6.88 7.54 11.40
N LEU A 249 -6.24 7.83 12.53
CA LEU A 249 -6.62 7.22 13.82
C LEU A 249 -7.99 7.70 14.37
N ALA A 250 -8.63 8.69 13.72
CA ALA A 250 -10.00 9.09 14.03
C ALA A 250 -11.06 8.26 13.25
N GLY A 251 -10.62 7.39 12.33
CA GLY A 251 -11.51 6.61 11.46
C GLY A 251 -12.04 7.39 10.26
N GLN A 252 -11.36 8.48 9.89
CA GLN A 252 -11.73 9.28 8.72
C GLN A 252 -10.96 8.82 7.48
N VAL A 253 -11.63 8.80 6.34
CA VAL A 253 -11.20 8.11 5.12
C VAL A 253 -10.78 9.09 4.02
N GLY A 254 -9.64 8.79 3.37
CA GLY A 254 -9.28 9.15 1.99
C GLY A 254 -9.16 7.89 1.11
N VAL A 255 -8.81 8.01 -0.18
CA VAL A 255 -8.76 6.86 -1.12
C VAL A 255 -7.32 6.52 -1.50
N SER A 256 -6.90 5.26 -1.38
CA SER A 256 -5.55 4.84 -1.79
C SER A 256 -5.47 4.43 -3.27
N THR A 257 -4.37 4.81 -3.92
CA THR A 257 -4.00 4.41 -5.29
C THR A 257 -2.63 3.70 -5.25
N PRO A 258 -2.43 2.57 -5.94
CA PRO A 258 -1.15 1.88 -5.98
C PRO A 258 -0.10 2.70 -6.75
N SER A 259 1.18 2.50 -6.43
CA SER A 259 2.29 2.97 -7.27
C SER A 259 3.24 1.80 -7.57
N SER A 260 3.75 1.72 -8.81
CA SER A 260 4.74 0.74 -9.26
C SER A 260 6.19 1.13 -8.96
N SER A 261 6.43 2.26 -8.30
CA SER A 261 7.80 2.66 -7.94
C SER A 261 8.47 1.55 -7.11
N ARG A 262 9.71 1.16 -7.47
CA ARG A 262 10.46 0.07 -6.80
C ARG A 262 10.83 0.37 -5.33
N ARG A 263 10.49 1.55 -4.82
CA ARG A 263 10.58 1.88 -3.39
C ARG A 263 9.20 1.59 -2.78
N ARG A 264 9.15 1.10 -1.54
CA ARG A 264 7.91 0.82 -0.80
C ARG A 264 7.11 2.11 -0.49
N THR A 265 6.71 2.85 -1.51
CA THR A 265 6.04 4.14 -1.46
C THR A 265 4.74 4.03 -2.23
N ALA A 266 3.63 4.24 -1.53
CA ALA A 266 2.30 4.26 -2.11
C ALA A 266 1.65 5.64 -1.97
N SER A 267 0.61 5.90 -2.75
CA SER A 267 -0.06 7.20 -2.81
C SER A 267 -1.55 7.10 -2.48
N ALA A 268 -2.15 8.22 -2.09
CA ALA A 268 -3.59 8.32 -1.87
C ALA A 268 -4.12 9.66 -2.39
N SER A 269 -5.28 9.61 -3.05
CA SER A 269 -6.00 10.80 -3.51
C SER A 269 -6.73 11.47 -2.33
N PRO A 270 -6.63 12.80 -2.19
CA PRO A 270 -7.26 13.54 -1.10
C PRO A 270 -8.80 13.51 -1.20
N SER A 271 -9.49 13.25 -0.09
CA SER A 271 -10.94 13.47 0.00
C SER A 271 -11.23 14.92 0.38
N ARG A 272 -11.92 15.69 -0.48
CA ARG A 272 -12.51 16.99 -0.10
C ARG A 272 -14.03 16.87 0.03
N ARG A 273 -14.61 17.46 1.07
CA ARG A 273 -16.04 17.77 1.08
C ARG A 273 -16.29 18.85 0.02
N THR A 274 -16.95 18.51 -1.07
CA THR A 274 -17.57 19.51 -1.92
C THR A 274 -18.71 20.14 -1.12
N ARG A 275 -18.63 21.44 -0.84
CA ARG A 275 -19.83 22.19 -0.46
C ARG A 275 -20.65 22.35 -1.74
N SER A 276 -21.88 21.86 -1.73
CA SER A 276 -22.85 22.19 -2.78
C SER A 276 -22.99 23.71 -2.85
N SER A 277 -22.57 24.30 -3.96
CA SER A 277 -22.90 25.68 -4.31
C SER A 277 -24.42 25.78 -4.47
N PRO A 278 -25.11 26.72 -3.80
CA PRO A 278 -26.51 26.97 -4.13
C PRO A 278 -26.55 27.56 -5.54
N SER A 279 -27.36 26.95 -6.41
CA SER A 279 -27.68 27.51 -7.73
C SER A 279 -28.28 28.91 -7.53
N PRO A 280 -27.80 29.95 -8.26
CA PRO A 280 -28.53 31.20 -8.28
C PRO A 280 -29.84 30.94 -9.04
N ALA A 281 -30.95 31.16 -8.34
CA ALA A 281 -32.25 31.26 -8.97
C ALA A 281 -32.32 32.60 -9.71
N THR A 282 -32.46 32.54 -11.03
CA THR A 282 -33.18 33.50 -11.88
C THR A 282 -33.43 32.84 -13.23
#